data_AF-X0X4G1-F1
#
_entry.id   AF-X0X4G1-F1
#
_cell.length_a   1.000
_cell.length_b   1.000
_cell.length_c   1.000
_cell.angle_alpha   90.00
_cell.angle_beta   90.00
_cell.angle_gamma   90.00
#
_symmetry.space_group_name_H-M   'P 1'
#
loop_
_entity.id
_entity.type
_entity.pdbx_description
1 polymer ?
#
loop_
_entity_poly.entity_id
_entity_poly.type
_entity_poly.pdbx_seq_one_letter_code
_entity_poly.pdbx_strand_id
1 'polypeptide(L)' 'MASEHDFKGRQVTVVGLGIEGVDLVRFLHAQGARITVSDA' A
#
# COMPACT_ATOMS: atom_id res chain seq x y z
N MET A 1 11.67 8.30 -17.32
CA MET A 1 11.98 7.14 -16.45
C MET A 1 11.25 7.38 -15.15
N ALA A 2 10.26 6.55 -14.80
CA ALA A 2 9.54 6.69 -13.54
C ALA A 2 10.53 6.46 -12.40
N SER A 3 10.68 7.42 -11.50
CA SER A 3 11.42 7.22 -10.25
C SER A 3 10.71 6.11 -9.49
N GLU A 4 11.35 4.96 -9.34
CA GLU A 4 10.85 3.86 -8.54
C GLU A 4 10.64 4.39 -7.12
N HIS A 5 9.37 4.52 -6.71
CA HIS A 5 9.06 5.03 -5.39
C HIS A 5 9.49 4.00 -4.35
N ASP A 6 10.46 4.35 -3.50
CA ASP A 6 10.86 3.48 -2.39
C ASP A 6 9.80 3.52 -1.28
N PHE A 7 9.07 2.41 -1.12
CA PHE A 7 8.07 2.23 -0.06
C PHE A 7 8.60 1.45 1.15
N LYS A 8 9.85 1.00 1.13
CA LYS A 8 10.40 0.14 2.18
C LYS A 8 10.41 0.86 3.53
N GLY A 9 9.76 0.25 4.53
CA GLY A 9 9.64 0.77 5.89
C GLY A 9 8.69 1.97 6.06
N ARG A 10 8.16 2.53 4.97
CA ARG A 10 7.22 3.66 5.02
C ARG A 10 5.90 3.23 5.64
N GLN A 11 5.29 4.14 6.40
CA GLN A 11 3.96 3.93 6.98
C GLN A 11 2.92 4.44 5.99
N VAL A 12 2.01 3.58 5.59
CA VAL A 12 0.97 3.89 4.61
C VAL A 12 -0.39 3.50 5.18
N THR A 13 -1.35 4.41 5.13
CA THR A 13 -2.75 4.11 5.45
C THR A 13 -3.51 3.91 4.15
N VAL A 14 -4.12 2.74 3.98
CA VAL A 14 -5.08 2.48 2.90
C VAL A 14 -6.49 2.63 3.47
N VAL A 15 -7.29 3.52 2.88
CA VAL A 15 -8.67 3.76 3.28
C VAL A 15 -9.59 3.19 2.20
N GLY A 16 -10.39 2.18 2.56
CA GLY A 16 -11.24 1.45 1.63
C GLY A 16 -10.49 0.31 0.93
N LEU A 17 -11.02 -0.91 1.05
CA LEU A 17 -10.50 -2.05 0.28
C LEU A 17 -11.17 -2.18 -1.08
N GLY A 18 -12.49 -2.03 -1.17
CA GLY A 18 -13.21 -1.99 -2.46
C GLY A 18 -12.73 -3.02 -3.51
N ILE A 19 -12.71 -2.60 -4.77
CA ILE A 19 -12.26 -3.44 -5.89
C ILE A 19 -10.73 -3.48 -5.99
N GLU A 20 -10.05 -2.37 -5.66
CA GLU A 20 -8.62 -2.19 -5.96
C GLU A 20 -7.72 -2.22 -4.71
N GLY A 21 -8.27 -1.90 -3.55
CA GLY A 21 -7.52 -1.72 -2.30
C GLY A 21 -6.86 -3.00 -1.81
N VAL A 22 -7.44 -4.17 -2.08
CA VAL A 22 -6.79 -5.46 -1.77
C VAL A 22 -5.49 -5.61 -2.58
N ASP A 23 -5.55 -5.32 -3.88
CA ASP A 23 -4.37 -5.43 -4.75
C ASP A 23 -3.35 -4.34 -4.45
N LEU A 24 -3.80 -3.14 -4.09
CA LEU A 24 -2.94 -2.05 -3.62
C LEU A 24 -2.20 -2.43 -2.32
N VAL A 25 -2.89 -3.00 -1.34
CA VAL A 25 -2.27 -3.47 -0.09
C VAL A 25 -1.22 -4.54 -0.37
N ARG A 26 -1.53 -5.50 -1.25
CA ARG A 26 -0.58 -6.55 -1.64
C ARG A 26 0.65 -5.97 -2.32
N PHE A 27 0.45 -5.04 -3.25
CA PHE A 27 1.54 -4.33 -3.92
C PHE A 27 2.42 -3.60 -2.91
N LEU A 28 1.85 -2.74 -2.07
CA LEU A 28 2.59 -1.96 -1.09
C LEU A 28 3.32 -2.84 -0.06
N HIS A 29 2.72 -3.97 0.33
CA HIS A 29 3.32 -4.91 1.26
C HIS A 29 4.53 -5.60 0.62
N ALA A 30 4.43 -5.99 -0.65
CA ALA A 30 5.55 -6.53 -1.42
C ALA A 30 6.68 -5.51 -1.62
N GLN A 31 6.36 -4.22 -1.67
CA GLN A 31 7.36 -3.13 -1.69
C GLN A 31 7.96 -2.82 -0.30
N GLY A 32 7.56 -3.56 0.75
CA GLY A 32 8.11 -3.44 2.10
C GLY A 32 7.49 -2.30 2.93
N ALA A 33 6.34 -1.76 2.52
CA ALA A 33 5.61 -0.79 3.33
C ALA A 33 5.04 -1.43 4.61
N ARG A 34 4.93 -0.62 5.66
CA ARG A 34 4.15 -0.93 6.86
C ARG A 34 2.77 -0.33 6.70
N ILE A 35 1.76 -1.19 6.56
CA ILE A 35 0.43 -0.76 6.11
C ILE A 35 -0.56 -0.82 7.26
N THR A 36 -1.36 0.24 7.41
CA THR A 36 -2.59 0.24 8.20
C THR A 36 -3.77 0.30 7.23
N VAL A 37 -4.76 -0.56 7.42
CA VAL A 37 -5.99 -0.53 6.63
C VAL A 37 -7.12 0.03 7.49
N SER A 38 -7.86 0.98 6.93
CA SER A 38 -9.11 1.50 7.50
C SER A 38 -10.23 1.22 6.49
N ASP A 39 -11.05 0.23 6.80
CA ASP A 39 -12.22 -0.16 5.99
C ASP A 39 -13.47 -0.14 6.89
N ALA A 40 -14.65 0.07 6.30
CA ALA A 40 -15.92 0.23 7.03
C ALA A 40 -16.62 -1.10 7.30
#